data_AF-A0A9D2UY09-F1
#
_entry.id   AF-A0A9D2UY09-F1
#
_cell.length_a   1.000
_cell.length_b   1.000
_cell.length_c   1.000
_cell.angle_alpha   90.00
_cell.angle_beta   90.00
_cell.angle_gamma   90.00
#
_symmetry.space_group_name_H-M   'P 1'
#
loop_
_entity.id
_entity.type
_entity.pdbx_description
1 polymer ?
#
loop_
_entity_poly.entity_id
_entity_poly.type
_entity_poly.pdbx_seq_one_letter_code
_entity_poly.pdbx_strand_id
1 'polypeptide(L)'
;MRIMCAYAICGIEEDLMYCRECGQELGEGEYCRNCGAKRLAAPEEEPVKKKGLSKRARIVLIANASVCLVLVAVVAYAFATARHWTKVDVPEQPETFHTETYETGKYIVHMDDEPVCYVGQSWQECTNAYIAEYNRECTKPLGYGSGSESKAGFQFRSQARFDNPDEVDGFLRPVANFKFYNPSEELCNDYKAMIEDMQSKGSQWSYVASLGDWGHLYSEPEVKSKQVSNNDYKPAITHEAVCYLGFIGECE
;
A
#
# COMPACT_ATOMS: atom_id res chain seq x y z
N MET A 1 -30.37 -15.15 -2.13
CA MET A 1 -29.96 -16.20 -3.09
C MET A 1 -30.02 -17.52 -2.33
N ARG A 2 -31.13 -18.26 -2.48
CA ARG A 2 -31.45 -19.44 -1.65
C ARG A 2 -31.02 -20.70 -2.40
N ILE A 3 -30.10 -21.43 -1.79
CA ILE A 3 -29.72 -22.79 -2.19
C ILE A 3 -30.89 -23.71 -1.82
N MET A 4 -31.56 -24.29 -2.82
CA MET A 4 -32.60 -25.28 -2.61
C MET A 4 -31.95 -26.64 -2.36
N CYS A 5 -31.88 -27.04 -1.08
CA CYS A 5 -31.74 -28.44 -0.71
C CYS A 5 -33.09 -29.13 -0.91
N ALA A 6 -33.16 -30.02 -1.91
CA ALA A 6 -34.24 -30.99 -2.03
C ALA A 6 -33.93 -32.15 -1.06
N TYR A 7 -34.38 -32.04 0.18
CA TYR A 7 -34.47 -33.16 1.11
C TYR A 7 -35.93 -33.58 1.23
N ALA A 8 -36.25 -34.71 0.60
CA ALA A 8 -37.50 -35.41 0.79
C ALA A 8 -37.56 -35.94 2.23
N ILE A 9 -38.49 -35.41 3.03
CA ILE A 9 -38.85 -35.97 4.33
C ILE A 9 -40.38 -36.12 4.35
N CYS A 10 -40.81 -37.38 4.45
CA CYS A 10 -42.15 -37.90 4.74
C CYS A 10 -43.21 -36.87 5.13
N GLY A 11 -44.15 -36.60 4.23
CA GLY A 11 -45.48 -36.16 4.61
C GLY A 11 -46.29 -37.38 5.04
N ILE A 12 -46.70 -37.43 6.32
CA ILE A 12 -47.85 -38.21 6.74
C ILE A 12 -49.05 -37.32 6.38
N GLU A 13 -49.57 -37.50 5.17
CA GLU A 13 -50.77 -36.80 4.72
C GLU A 13 -51.96 -37.67 5.14
N GLU A 14 -52.72 -37.20 6.13
CA GLU A 14 -54.02 -37.79 6.48
C GLU A 14 -54.92 -37.67 5.23
N ASP A 15 -55.31 -38.80 4.64
CA ASP A 15 -56.22 -38.88 3.50
C ASP A 15 -57.64 -38.37 3.90
N LEU A 16 -57.81 -37.06 4.01
CA LEU A 16 -59.10 -36.40 4.18
C LEU A 16 -59.93 -36.57 2.90
N MET A 17 -60.85 -37.52 2.91
CA MET A 17 -61.76 -37.77 1.78
C MET A 17 -62.95 -36.80 1.82
N TYR A 18 -63.12 -36.02 0.76
CA TYR A 18 -64.25 -35.10 0.59
C TYR A 18 -65.34 -35.71 -0.31
N CYS A 19 -66.61 -35.38 -0.06
CA CYS A 19 -67.72 -35.80 -0.90
C CYS A 19 -67.67 -35.12 -2.27
N ARG A 20 -67.71 -35.89 -3.36
CA ARG A 20 -67.58 -35.37 -4.73
C ARG A 20 -68.72 -34.43 -5.16
N GLU A 21 -69.92 -34.59 -4.58
CA GLU A 21 -71.09 -33.78 -4.96
C GLU A 21 -71.25 -32.49 -4.13
N CYS A 22 -70.96 -32.53 -2.82
CA CYS A 22 -71.18 -31.39 -1.94
C CYS A 22 -69.90 -30.80 -1.32
N GLY A 23 -68.74 -31.43 -1.53
CA GLY A 23 -67.43 -30.93 -1.10
C GLY A 23 -67.15 -31.03 0.40
N GLN A 24 -68.02 -31.66 1.18
CA GLN A 24 -67.86 -31.77 2.65
C GLN A 24 -67.05 -33.01 3.05
N GLU A 25 -66.31 -32.91 4.16
CA GLU A 25 -65.50 -34.00 4.72
C GLU A 25 -66.38 -35.22 5.04
N LEU A 26 -65.99 -36.38 4.53
CA LEU A 26 -66.67 -37.65 4.76
C LEU A 26 -66.04 -38.34 5.99
N GLY A 27 -66.85 -38.58 7.02
CA GLY A 27 -66.49 -39.54 8.09
C GLY A 27 -66.68 -41.00 7.64
N GLU A 28 -66.45 -41.95 8.54
CA GLU A 28 -66.52 -43.42 8.30
C GLU A 28 -67.94 -43.99 8.02
N GLY A 29 -68.88 -43.18 7.53
CA GLY A 29 -70.25 -43.60 7.18
C GLY A 29 -70.41 -44.00 5.71
N GLU A 30 -71.31 -44.94 5.43
CA GLU A 30 -71.60 -45.44 4.07
C GLU A 30 -72.34 -44.41 3.16
N TYR A 31 -72.89 -43.36 3.77
CA TYR A 31 -73.66 -42.30 3.11
C TYR A 31 -73.18 -40.92 3.58
N CYS A 32 -73.14 -39.94 2.67
CA CYS A 32 -72.88 -38.55 3.06
C CYS A 32 -74.08 -38.00 3.85
N ARG A 33 -73.85 -37.51 5.08
CA ARG A 33 -74.92 -36.98 5.95
C ARG A 33 -75.60 -35.73 5.41
N ASN A 34 -74.93 -34.97 4.55
CA ASN A 34 -75.44 -33.68 4.06
C ASN A 34 -76.30 -33.84 2.79
N CYS A 35 -75.82 -34.56 1.78
CA CYS A 35 -76.55 -34.73 0.51
C CYS A 35 -77.21 -36.12 0.34
N GLY A 36 -76.94 -37.08 1.22
CA GLY A 36 -77.50 -38.43 1.13
C GLY A 36 -76.85 -39.32 0.05
N ALA A 37 -75.85 -38.83 -0.68
CA ALA A 37 -75.15 -39.60 -1.69
C ALA A 37 -74.46 -40.84 -1.07
N LYS A 38 -74.70 -42.01 -1.65
CA LYS A 38 -74.06 -43.26 -1.24
C LYS A 38 -72.60 -43.26 -1.68
N ARG A 39 -71.69 -43.68 -0.81
CA ARG A 39 -70.28 -43.89 -1.17
C ARG A 39 -70.25 -45.02 -2.21
N LEU A 40 -70.04 -44.67 -3.49
CA LEU A 40 -69.79 -45.67 -4.53
C LEU A 40 -68.47 -46.35 -4.16
N ALA A 41 -68.52 -47.66 -3.93
CA ALA A 41 -67.31 -48.47 -3.80
C ALA A 41 -66.42 -48.16 -5.00
N ALA A 42 -65.14 -47.89 -4.75
CA ALA A 42 -64.17 -47.76 -5.82
C ALA A 42 -64.33 -48.96 -6.76
N PRO A 43 -64.36 -48.75 -8.10
CA PRO A 43 -64.43 -49.87 -9.01
C PRO A 43 -63.29 -50.82 -8.65
N GLU A 44 -63.63 -52.09 -8.40
CA GLU A 44 -62.63 -53.11 -8.08
C GLU A 44 -61.57 -53.07 -9.18
N GLU A 45 -60.36 -52.62 -8.83
CA GLU A 45 -59.26 -52.58 -9.77
C GLU A 45 -58.93 -54.02 -10.15
N GLU A 46 -59.34 -54.43 -11.36
CA GLU A 46 -58.87 -55.69 -11.92
C GLU A 46 -57.33 -55.68 -11.90
N PRO A 47 -56.69 -56.77 -11.46
CA PRO A 47 -55.24 -56.79 -11.30
C PRO A 47 -54.59 -56.50 -12.66
N VAL A 48 -54.01 -55.31 -12.79
CA VAL A 48 -53.20 -54.94 -13.94
C VAL A 48 -52.14 -56.02 -14.11
N LYS A 49 -52.31 -56.89 -15.12
CA LYS A 49 -51.33 -57.92 -15.48
C LYS A 49 -50.03 -57.21 -15.81
N LYS A 50 -49.09 -57.21 -14.84
CA LYS A 50 -47.71 -56.76 -15.03
C LYS A 50 -47.10 -57.64 -16.14
N LYS A 51 -47.10 -57.14 -17.38
CA LYS A 51 -46.40 -57.79 -18.49
C LYS A 51 -44.93 -57.89 -18.09
N GLY A 52 -44.46 -59.11 -17.88
CA GLY A 52 -43.08 -59.37 -17.49
C GLY A 52 -42.13 -58.72 -18.49
N LEU A 53 -41.30 -57.79 -18.00
CA LEU A 53 -40.32 -57.10 -18.81
C LEU A 53 -39.42 -58.14 -19.50
N SER A 54 -39.36 -58.10 -20.83
CA SER A 54 -38.66 -59.11 -21.63
C SER A 54 -37.19 -59.24 -21.21
N LYS A 55 -36.60 -60.43 -21.33
CA LYS A 55 -35.19 -60.67 -21.00
C LYS A 55 -34.26 -59.67 -21.71
N ARG A 56 -34.60 -59.27 -22.95
CA ARG A 56 -33.84 -58.27 -23.73
C ARG A 56 -33.94 -56.87 -23.13
N ALA A 57 -35.13 -56.46 -22.68
CA ALA A 57 -35.33 -55.17 -22.03
C ALA A 57 -34.60 -55.06 -20.68
N ARG A 58 -34.53 -56.16 -19.91
CA ARG A 58 -33.72 -56.21 -18.67
C ARG A 58 -32.22 -56.04 -18.94
N ILE A 59 -31.69 -56.71 -19.97
CA ILE A 59 -30.28 -56.60 -20.36
C ILE A 59 -29.94 -55.16 -20.78
N VAL A 60 -30.81 -54.52 -21.57
CA VAL A 60 -30.62 -53.12 -22.00
C VAL A 60 -30.66 -52.15 -20.81
N LEU A 61 -31.58 -52.35 -19.86
CA LEU A 61 -31.63 -51.51 -18.65
C LEU A 61 -30.37 -51.65 -17.79
N ILE A 62 -29.87 -52.88 -17.60
CA ILE A 62 -28.64 -53.12 -16.84
C ILE A 62 -27.43 -52.49 -17.54
N ALA A 63 -27.34 -52.63 -18.87
CA ALA A 63 -26.26 -52.04 -19.66
C ALA A 63 -26.29 -50.50 -19.62
N ASN A 64 -27.47 -49.87 -19.71
CA ASN A 64 -27.58 -48.42 -19.58
C ASN A 64 -27.27 -47.95 -18.15
N ALA A 65 -27.74 -48.68 -17.14
CA ALA A 65 -27.46 -48.36 -15.74
C ALA A 65 -25.95 -48.45 -15.42
N SER A 66 -25.25 -49.45 -15.95
CA SER A 66 -23.80 -49.57 -15.76
C SER A 66 -23.04 -48.44 -16.46
N VAL A 67 -23.43 -48.06 -17.68
CA VAL A 67 -22.86 -46.90 -18.37
C VAL A 67 -23.08 -45.60 -17.57
N CYS A 68 -24.29 -45.37 -17.05
CA CYS A 68 -24.56 -44.20 -16.21
C CYS A 68 -23.70 -44.20 -14.94
N LEU A 69 -23.52 -45.34 -14.27
CA LEU A 69 -22.67 -45.45 -13.08
C LEU A 69 -21.20 -45.10 -13.38
N VAL A 70 -20.67 -45.58 -14.51
CA VAL A 70 -19.31 -45.25 -14.95
C VAL A 70 -19.18 -43.75 -15.22
N LEU A 71 -20.14 -43.13 -15.89
CA LEU A 71 -20.13 -41.67 -16.13
C LEU A 71 -20.13 -40.88 -14.82
N VAL A 72 -20.98 -41.26 -13.85
CA VAL A 72 -21.02 -40.60 -12.53
C VAL A 72 -19.69 -40.77 -11.80
N ALA A 73 -19.10 -41.96 -11.82
CA ALA A 73 -17.80 -42.22 -11.20
C ALA A 73 -16.68 -41.37 -11.83
N VAL A 74 -16.66 -41.21 -13.15
CA VAL A 74 -15.69 -40.36 -13.86
C VAL A 74 -15.85 -38.90 -13.44
N VAL A 75 -17.10 -38.39 -13.38
CA VAL A 75 -17.38 -37.02 -12.95
C VAL A 75 -16.92 -36.81 -11.49
N ALA A 76 -17.26 -37.72 -10.59
CA ALA A 76 -16.85 -37.65 -9.19
C ALA A 76 -15.31 -37.67 -9.04
N TYR A 77 -14.62 -38.51 -9.80
CA TYR A 77 -13.16 -38.56 -9.83
C TYR A 77 -12.54 -37.27 -10.34
N ALA A 78 -13.09 -36.67 -11.40
CA ALA A 78 -12.63 -35.40 -11.94
C ALA A 78 -12.74 -34.25 -10.91
N PHE A 79 -13.86 -34.16 -10.19
CA PHE A 79 -14.02 -33.17 -9.12
C PHE A 79 -13.11 -33.46 -7.91
N ALA A 80 -12.93 -34.73 -7.53
CA ALA A 80 -12.09 -35.10 -6.39
C ALA A 80 -10.58 -34.88 -6.64
N THR A 81 -10.16 -34.87 -7.91
CA THR A 81 -8.76 -34.66 -8.32
C THR A 81 -8.50 -33.27 -8.90
N ALA A 82 -9.48 -32.38 -8.83
CA ALA A 82 -9.34 -31.01 -9.29
C ALA A 82 -8.24 -30.29 -8.50
N ARG A 83 -7.30 -29.67 -9.22
CA ARG A 83 -6.29 -28.81 -8.60
C ARG A 83 -6.77 -27.38 -8.67
N HIS A 84 -6.87 -26.75 -7.50
CA HIS A 84 -7.21 -25.35 -7.34
C HIS A 84 -5.95 -24.57 -7.03
N TRP A 85 -5.76 -23.45 -7.68
CA TRP A 85 -4.67 -22.54 -7.40
C TRP A 85 -5.08 -21.10 -7.71
N THR A 86 -4.33 -20.14 -7.18
CA THR A 86 -4.58 -18.73 -7.44
C THR A 86 -3.65 -18.25 -8.53
N LYS A 87 -4.22 -17.95 -9.70
CA LYS A 87 -3.46 -17.42 -10.83
C LYS A 87 -3.39 -15.91 -10.74
N VAL A 88 -2.17 -15.39 -10.91
CA VAL A 88 -1.91 -13.96 -10.98
C VAL A 88 -2.06 -13.51 -12.42
N ASP A 89 -3.11 -12.76 -12.73
CA ASP A 89 -3.35 -12.22 -14.07
C ASP A 89 -2.51 -10.97 -14.32
N VAL A 90 -2.50 -10.09 -13.30
CA VAL A 90 -1.72 -8.87 -13.31
C VAL A 90 -0.90 -8.86 -12.02
N PRO A 91 0.45 -8.83 -12.13
CA PRO A 91 1.29 -8.80 -10.95
C PRO A 91 1.08 -7.49 -10.17
N GLU A 92 1.42 -7.53 -8.89
CA GLU A 92 1.45 -6.34 -8.04
C GLU A 92 2.37 -5.28 -8.65
N GLN A 93 1.87 -4.05 -8.75
CA GLN A 93 2.66 -2.91 -9.20
C GLN A 93 3.10 -2.14 -7.96
N PRO A 94 4.41 -2.18 -7.62
CA PRO A 94 4.93 -1.50 -6.44
C PRO A 94 4.82 0.02 -6.62
N GLU A 95 4.74 0.74 -5.50
CA GLU A 95 4.79 2.20 -5.52
C GLU A 95 6.10 2.69 -6.15
N THR A 96 5.98 3.66 -7.04
CA THR A 96 7.12 4.40 -7.54
C THR A 96 7.28 5.72 -6.79
N PHE A 97 8.53 6.13 -6.62
CA PHE A 97 8.89 7.36 -5.92
C PHE A 97 9.67 8.26 -6.86
N HIS A 98 9.37 9.55 -6.83
CA HIS A 98 10.21 10.58 -7.43
C HIS A 98 10.72 11.53 -6.37
N THR A 99 11.74 12.30 -6.73
CA THR A 99 12.34 13.29 -5.85
C THR A 99 11.85 14.67 -6.26
N GLU A 100 11.24 15.37 -5.31
CA GLU A 100 10.86 16.77 -5.47
C GLU A 100 11.81 17.65 -4.66
N THR A 101 12.24 18.75 -5.30
CA THR A 101 13.05 19.78 -4.65
C THR A 101 12.13 20.86 -4.13
N TYR A 102 12.31 21.27 -2.88
CA TYR A 102 11.52 22.33 -2.25
C TYR A 102 12.44 23.33 -1.54
N GLU A 103 12.06 24.60 -1.58
CA GLU A 103 12.72 25.65 -0.82
C GLU A 103 12.34 25.54 0.66
N THR A 104 13.35 25.61 1.54
CA THR A 104 13.14 25.51 2.98
C THR A 104 12.71 26.83 3.64
N GLY A 105 12.74 27.93 2.88
CA GLY A 105 12.58 29.29 3.40
C GLY A 105 13.82 29.83 4.12
N LYS A 106 14.93 29.09 4.10
CA LYS A 106 16.23 29.50 4.64
C LYS A 106 17.21 29.81 3.52
N TYR A 107 18.32 30.46 3.86
CA TYR A 107 19.31 30.94 2.89
C TYR A 107 20.72 30.47 3.25
N ILE A 108 21.47 30.05 2.24
CA ILE A 108 22.90 29.75 2.34
C ILE A 108 23.64 31.01 1.91
N VAL A 109 24.45 31.57 2.81
CA VAL A 109 25.27 32.75 2.56
C VAL A 109 26.66 32.33 2.12
N HIS A 110 27.17 33.03 1.10
CA HIS A 110 28.48 32.87 0.50
C HIS A 110 29.19 34.21 0.46
N MET A 111 30.51 34.16 0.29
CA MET A 111 31.36 35.33 0.06
C MET A 111 32.23 35.05 -1.17
N ASP A 112 32.35 36.03 -2.06
CA ASP A 112 33.31 35.95 -3.16
C ASP A 112 34.69 36.51 -2.77
N ASP A 113 35.62 36.51 -3.72
CA ASP A 113 36.97 37.04 -3.55
C ASP A 113 37.11 38.49 -4.05
N GLU A 114 36.00 39.17 -4.41
CA GLU A 114 36.04 40.52 -4.97
C GLU A 114 35.90 41.57 -3.86
N PRO A 115 36.89 42.46 -3.66
CA PRO A 115 36.87 43.38 -2.54
C PRO A 115 35.74 44.41 -2.67
N VAL A 116 34.95 44.55 -1.60
CA VAL A 116 33.82 45.51 -1.53
C VAL A 116 34.29 46.98 -1.66
N CYS A 117 35.57 47.23 -1.38
CA CYS A 117 36.17 48.57 -1.36
C CYS A 117 37.33 48.69 -2.34
N TYR A 118 37.66 49.92 -2.73
CA TYR A 118 38.84 50.27 -3.52
C TYR A 118 39.80 51.19 -2.73
N VAL A 119 41.08 51.17 -3.11
CA VAL A 119 42.12 51.99 -2.46
C VAL A 119 41.84 53.48 -2.68
N GLY A 120 41.99 54.27 -1.63
CA GLY A 120 41.74 55.72 -1.67
C GLY A 120 40.28 56.12 -1.48
N GLN A 121 39.35 55.18 -1.29
CA GLN A 121 37.98 55.51 -0.91
C GLN A 121 37.88 55.93 0.57
N SER A 122 36.82 56.66 0.91
CA SER A 122 36.51 57.00 2.31
C SER A 122 36.34 55.73 3.14
N TRP A 123 37.02 55.68 4.30
CA TRP A 123 36.90 54.56 5.23
C TRP A 123 35.46 54.37 5.71
N GLN A 124 34.75 55.47 5.94
CA GLN A 124 33.37 55.42 6.39
C GLN A 124 32.43 54.87 5.30
N GLU A 125 32.63 55.25 4.04
CA GLU A 125 31.87 54.70 2.91
C GLU A 125 32.14 53.21 2.73
N CYS A 126 33.40 52.78 2.86
CA CYS A 126 33.79 51.37 2.86
C CYS A 126 33.05 50.58 3.93
N THR A 127 33.16 51.04 5.17
CA THR A 127 32.54 50.36 6.32
C THR A 127 31.02 50.29 6.17
N ASN A 128 30.39 51.36 5.67
CA ASN A 128 28.95 51.38 5.42
C ASN A 128 28.51 50.41 4.31
N ALA A 129 29.35 50.20 3.28
CA ALA A 129 29.09 49.20 2.25
C ALA A 129 29.06 47.79 2.85
N TYR A 130 30.08 47.41 3.63
CA TYR A 130 30.11 46.15 4.38
C TYR A 130 28.89 45.95 5.27
N ILE A 131 28.49 46.99 6.02
CA ILE A 131 27.28 46.95 6.88
C ILE A 131 26.01 46.72 6.04
N ALA A 132 25.90 47.36 4.88
CA ALA A 132 24.75 47.19 4.00
C ALA A 132 24.66 45.75 3.47
N GLU A 133 25.78 45.14 3.09
CA GLU A 133 25.83 43.74 2.63
C GLU A 133 25.49 42.76 3.75
N TYR A 134 26.09 42.94 4.92
CA TYR A 134 25.77 42.15 6.09
C TYR A 134 24.27 42.21 6.42
N ASN A 135 23.69 43.42 6.44
CA ASN A 135 22.27 43.58 6.72
C ASN A 135 21.38 42.97 5.64
N ARG A 136 21.84 42.91 4.39
CA ARG A 136 21.10 42.33 3.26
C ARG A 136 21.12 40.81 3.30
N GLU A 137 22.26 40.19 3.61
CA GLU A 137 22.43 38.74 3.49
C GLU A 137 22.35 38.01 4.84
N CYS A 138 23.02 38.50 5.87
CA CYS A 138 23.18 37.82 7.16
C CYS A 138 22.01 38.02 8.14
N THR A 139 21.05 38.89 7.83
CA THR A 139 19.82 39.04 8.64
C THR A 139 18.71 38.08 8.21
N LYS A 140 18.88 37.40 7.08
CA LYS A 140 17.96 36.38 6.58
C LYS A 140 17.98 35.13 7.49
N PRO A 141 16.92 34.32 7.50
CA PRO A 141 16.95 33.03 8.18
C PRO A 141 17.99 32.11 7.54
N LEU A 142 19.07 31.81 8.25
CA LEU A 142 20.20 31.05 7.72
C LEU A 142 19.92 29.54 7.67
N GLY A 143 20.26 28.96 6.53
CA GLY A 143 20.20 27.53 6.25
C GLY A 143 21.44 26.81 6.72
N TYR A 144 21.38 25.48 6.77
CA TYR A 144 22.58 24.67 6.97
C TYR A 144 23.18 24.45 5.58
N GLY A 145 24.17 25.27 5.20
CA GLY A 145 24.88 25.06 3.95
C GLY A 145 25.30 23.60 3.82
N SER A 146 25.26 23.03 2.62
CA SER A 146 25.70 21.64 2.36
C SER A 146 27.23 21.48 2.44
N GLY A 147 27.86 22.14 3.42
CA GLY A 147 29.27 22.05 3.75
C GLY A 147 29.58 20.63 4.23
N SER A 148 29.89 19.76 3.28
CA SER A 148 30.49 18.44 3.49
C SER A 148 31.99 18.53 3.77
N GLU A 149 32.46 19.65 4.34
CA GLU A 149 33.81 19.80 4.84
C GLU A 149 33.76 20.42 6.22
N SER A 150 33.62 19.54 7.21
CA SER A 150 34.02 19.88 8.56
C SER A 150 35.51 20.24 8.55
N LYS A 151 35.85 21.50 8.83
CA LYS A 151 37.20 21.93 9.27
C LYS A 151 37.63 21.35 10.63
N ALA A 152 36.95 20.31 11.12
CA ALA A 152 37.48 19.36 12.07
C ALA A 152 37.64 18.04 11.33
N GLY A 153 38.83 17.44 11.32
CA GLY A 153 39.13 16.18 10.65
C GLY A 153 38.36 14.97 11.18
N PHE A 154 37.03 14.98 11.07
CA PHE A 154 36.17 13.83 11.24
C PHE A 154 36.11 13.09 9.90
N GLN A 155 37.22 12.43 9.56
CA GLN A 155 37.09 11.19 8.80
C GLN A 155 36.18 10.29 9.62
N PHE A 156 35.00 9.96 9.09
CA PHE A 156 34.28 8.78 9.55
C PHE A 156 35.21 7.60 9.38
N ARG A 157 35.93 7.22 10.45
CA ARG A 157 36.69 5.98 10.48
C ARG A 157 35.68 4.86 10.63
N SER A 158 35.10 4.42 9.52
CA SER A 158 34.26 3.22 9.40
C SER A 158 35.08 1.93 9.54
N GLN A 159 36.15 1.94 10.34
CA GLN A 159 36.90 0.75 10.72
C GLN A 159 36.74 0.55 12.23
N ALA A 160 35.53 0.19 12.64
CA ALA A 160 35.41 -0.73 13.77
C ALA A 160 35.92 -2.08 13.27
N ARG A 161 37.19 -2.38 13.54
CA ARG A 161 37.68 -3.76 13.52
C ARG A 161 37.00 -4.43 14.72
N PHE A 162 35.99 -5.24 14.45
CA PHE A 162 35.30 -6.04 15.45
C PHE A 162 36.24 -7.16 15.91
N ASP A 163 37.04 -6.89 16.94
CA ASP A 163 37.84 -7.89 17.65
C ASP A 163 37.23 -8.20 19.05
N ASN A 164 35.89 -8.31 19.17
CA ASN A 164 35.26 -9.11 20.24
C ASN A 164 33.71 -9.11 20.12
N PRO A 165 33.05 -10.28 20.07
CA PRO A 165 31.58 -10.36 20.01
C PRO A 165 30.86 -10.30 21.37
N ASP A 166 31.57 -10.24 22.50
CA ASP A 166 30.95 -10.45 23.84
C ASP A 166 30.78 -9.17 24.69
N GLU A 167 31.08 -7.98 24.16
CA GLU A 167 30.94 -6.71 24.91
C GLU A 167 29.68 -5.93 24.48
N VAL A 168 28.51 -6.48 24.81
CA VAL A 168 27.24 -5.73 24.79
C VAL A 168 27.11 -4.93 26.07
N ASP A 169 27.88 -3.85 26.17
CA ASP A 169 27.60 -2.71 27.05
C ASP A 169 28.10 -1.42 26.37
N GLY A 170 27.54 -1.15 25.20
CA GLY A 170 27.72 0.09 24.45
C GLY A 170 27.02 1.25 25.14
N PHE A 171 27.60 1.71 26.25
CA PHE A 171 27.28 2.97 26.91
C PHE A 171 27.40 4.09 25.86
N LEU A 172 26.25 4.57 25.38
CA LEU A 172 26.12 5.84 24.67
C LEU A 172 26.74 6.92 25.57
N ARG A 173 28.03 7.20 25.40
CA ARG A 173 28.65 8.38 26.01
C ARG A 173 28.07 9.59 25.26
N PRO A 174 27.31 10.47 25.93
CA PRO A 174 27.00 11.76 25.33
C PRO A 174 28.32 12.51 25.17
N VAL A 175 28.81 12.66 23.94
CA VAL A 175 29.78 13.69 23.64
C VAL A 175 29.07 15.02 23.87
N ALA A 176 29.28 15.60 25.05
CA ALA A 176 28.50 16.70 25.59
C ALA A 176 28.62 18.04 24.83
N ASN A 177 29.22 18.09 23.63
CA ASN A 177 29.40 19.30 22.84
C ASN A 177 29.46 19.02 21.34
N PHE A 178 28.50 18.31 20.77
CA PHE A 178 28.34 18.28 19.31
C PHE A 178 27.59 19.56 18.89
N LYS A 179 28.33 20.66 18.67
CA LYS A 179 27.76 21.87 18.08
C LYS A 179 27.65 21.62 16.57
N PHE A 180 26.42 21.58 16.06
CA PHE A 180 26.19 21.52 14.62
C PHE A 180 26.84 22.76 13.98
N TYR A 181 27.78 22.52 13.08
CA TYR A 181 28.54 23.58 12.42
C TYR A 181 27.73 24.18 11.26
N ASN A 182 27.26 25.41 11.40
CA ASN A 182 26.58 26.11 10.30
C ASN A 182 27.56 27.06 9.60
N PRO A 183 28.03 26.76 8.38
CA PRO A 183 29.02 27.58 7.69
C PRO A 183 28.51 28.99 7.38
N SER A 184 27.23 29.16 7.07
CA SER A 184 26.66 30.49 6.80
C SER A 184 26.57 31.33 8.09
N GLU A 185 26.29 30.70 9.23
CA GLU A 185 26.27 31.40 10.52
C GLU A 185 27.68 31.82 10.95
N GLU A 186 28.69 30.95 10.77
CA GLU A 186 30.08 31.29 11.04
C GLU A 186 30.56 32.43 10.13
N LEU A 187 30.33 32.33 8.81
CA LEU A 187 30.69 33.37 7.86
C LEU A 187 30.08 34.73 8.25
N CYS A 188 28.80 34.76 8.60
CA CYS A 188 28.15 35.98 9.06
C CYS A 188 28.72 36.52 10.38
N ASN A 189 29.06 35.65 11.33
CA ASN A 189 29.69 36.06 12.58
C ASN A 189 31.09 36.65 12.36
N ASP A 190 31.90 36.03 11.51
CA ASP A 190 33.25 36.51 11.20
C ASP A 190 33.20 37.82 10.40
N TYR A 191 32.26 37.93 9.45
CA TYR A 191 32.03 39.16 8.69
C TYR A 191 31.59 40.30 9.60
N LYS A 192 30.74 40.03 10.59
CA LYS A 192 30.36 41.01 11.61
C LYS A 192 31.55 41.44 12.47
N ALA A 193 32.36 40.50 12.93
CA ALA A 193 33.55 40.80 13.74
C ALA A 193 34.54 41.68 12.97
N MET A 194 34.70 41.44 11.67
CA MET A 194 35.50 42.30 10.80
C MET A 194 34.92 43.71 10.65
N ILE A 195 33.60 43.86 10.50
CA ILE A 195 32.95 45.19 10.50
C ILE A 195 33.23 45.93 11.81
N GLU A 196 33.10 45.26 12.95
CA GLU A 196 33.38 45.85 14.28
C GLU A 196 34.85 46.28 14.40
N ASP A 197 35.78 45.45 13.92
CA ASP A 197 37.20 45.80 13.84
C ASP A 197 37.45 47.04 12.96
N MET A 198 36.80 47.11 11.79
CA MET A 198 36.90 48.26 10.90
C MET A 198 36.37 49.54 11.54
N GLN A 199 35.25 49.46 12.26
CA GLN A 199 34.68 50.58 13.00
C GLN A 199 35.61 51.05 14.14
N SER A 200 36.34 50.12 14.77
CA SER A 200 37.26 50.45 15.87
C SER A 200 38.54 51.17 15.42
N LYS A 201 39.01 50.88 14.20
CA LYS A 201 40.26 51.43 13.64
C LYS A 201 40.03 52.70 12.80
N GLY A 202 38.81 52.90 12.31
CA GLY A 202 38.45 53.98 11.41
C GLY A 202 38.20 55.32 12.07
N SER A 203 38.68 56.39 11.43
CA SER A 203 38.16 57.75 11.65
C SER A 203 37.37 58.20 10.41
N GLN A 204 36.36 59.06 10.60
CA GLN A 204 35.54 59.63 9.51
C GLN A 204 36.37 60.32 8.39
N TRP A 205 37.62 60.69 8.69
CA TRP A 205 38.54 61.35 7.76
C TRP A 205 39.62 60.41 7.18
N SER A 206 39.55 59.11 7.47
CA SER A 206 40.51 58.11 7.00
C SER A 206 40.14 57.57 5.62
N TYR A 207 41.14 57.08 4.90
CA TYR A 207 40.97 56.46 3.59
C TYR A 207 41.49 55.02 3.60
N VAL A 208 40.96 54.17 2.73
CA VAL A 208 41.39 52.77 2.58
C VAL A 208 42.81 52.72 2.01
N ALA A 209 43.75 52.16 2.77
CA ALA A 209 45.16 52.06 2.40
C ALA A 209 45.52 50.77 1.64
N SER A 210 44.78 49.68 1.87
CA SER A 210 44.97 48.39 1.19
C SER A 210 43.63 47.66 1.07
N LEU A 211 43.52 46.81 0.04
CA LEU A 211 42.41 45.88 -0.12
C LEU A 211 42.59 44.72 0.88
N GLY A 212 41.55 44.41 1.64
CA GLY A 212 41.54 43.23 2.52
C GLY A 212 41.11 41.97 1.77
N ASP A 213 41.04 40.85 2.48
CA ASP A 213 40.64 39.53 1.94
C ASP A 213 39.11 39.30 1.99
N TRP A 214 38.33 40.33 2.31
CA TRP A 214 36.88 40.24 2.47
C TRP A 214 36.18 40.68 1.19
N GLY A 215 35.33 39.80 0.66
CA GLY A 215 34.57 40.08 -0.56
C GLY A 215 33.10 40.37 -0.34
N HIS A 216 32.36 40.34 -1.44
CA HIS A 216 30.92 40.58 -1.44
C HIS A 216 30.15 39.40 -0.86
N LEU A 217 29.13 39.71 -0.05
CA LEU A 217 28.18 38.70 0.41
C LEU A 217 27.01 38.56 -0.56
N TYR A 218 26.67 37.30 -0.82
CA TYR A 218 25.44 36.93 -1.51
C TYR A 218 24.81 35.69 -0.87
N SER A 219 23.50 35.54 -1.04
CA SER A 219 22.77 34.38 -0.53
C SER A 219 21.96 33.69 -1.61
N GLU A 220 21.82 32.38 -1.51
CA GLU A 220 20.90 31.58 -2.31
C GLU A 220 19.91 30.82 -1.41
N PRO A 221 18.68 30.53 -1.88
CA PRO A 221 17.72 29.78 -1.10
C PRO A 221 18.21 28.35 -0.85
N GLU A 222 18.15 27.88 0.40
CA GLU A 222 18.43 26.49 0.75
C GLU A 222 17.30 25.61 0.23
N VAL A 223 17.65 24.73 -0.71
CA VAL A 223 16.75 23.71 -1.25
C VAL A 223 17.01 22.35 -0.61
N LYS A 224 15.94 21.60 -0.35
CA LYS A 224 16.02 20.20 0.09
C LYS A 224 15.21 19.30 -0.83
N SER A 225 15.60 18.04 -0.86
CA SER A 225 14.93 16.99 -1.60
C SER A 225 14.05 16.16 -0.68
N LYS A 226 12.80 15.90 -1.09
CA LYS A 226 11.93 14.92 -0.44
C LYS A 226 11.53 13.85 -1.46
N GLN A 227 11.55 12.58 -1.03
CA GLN A 227 10.91 11.52 -1.81
C GLN A 227 9.40 11.60 -1.66
N VAL A 228 8.72 11.63 -2.79
CA VAL A 228 7.26 11.71 -2.89
C VAL A 228 6.77 10.47 -3.63
N SER A 229 5.71 9.84 -3.10
CA SER A 229 5.09 8.67 -3.74
C SER A 229 4.22 9.15 -4.91
N ASN A 230 4.27 8.42 -6.03
CA ASN A 230 3.37 8.63 -7.16
C ASN A 230 1.95 8.11 -6.92
N ASN A 231 1.70 7.46 -5.76
CA ASN A 231 0.41 6.86 -5.40
C ASN A 231 -0.15 5.96 -6.51
N ASP A 232 0.74 5.20 -7.14
CA ASP A 232 0.48 4.32 -8.27
C ASP A 232 0.47 2.84 -7.87
N TYR A 233 0.49 2.55 -6.56
CA TYR A 233 0.33 1.22 -6.02
C TYR A 233 -0.92 0.55 -6.60
N LYS A 234 -0.75 -0.65 -7.17
CA LYS A 234 -1.88 -1.50 -7.55
C LYS A 234 -1.66 -2.90 -7.02
N PRO A 235 -2.60 -3.45 -6.23
CA PRO A 235 -2.49 -4.82 -5.76
C PRO A 235 -2.54 -5.78 -6.96
N ALA A 236 -1.98 -6.98 -6.77
CA ALA A 236 -2.11 -8.04 -7.75
C ALA A 236 -3.59 -8.36 -8.02
N ILE A 237 -3.95 -8.52 -9.29
CA ILE A 237 -5.27 -9.03 -9.70
C ILE A 237 -5.11 -10.53 -9.89
N THR A 238 -5.90 -11.28 -9.13
CA THR A 238 -5.84 -12.75 -9.12
C THR A 238 -7.21 -13.37 -9.30
N HIS A 239 -7.27 -14.53 -9.95
CA HIS A 239 -8.46 -15.36 -9.99
C HIS A 239 -8.17 -16.80 -9.54
N GLU A 240 -9.23 -17.50 -9.15
CA GLU A 240 -9.15 -18.93 -8.86
C GLU A 240 -9.11 -19.71 -10.18
N ALA A 241 -8.00 -20.41 -10.41
CA ALA A 241 -7.81 -21.29 -11.54
C ALA A 241 -8.03 -22.74 -11.10
N VAL A 242 -8.72 -23.50 -11.95
CA VAL A 242 -9.05 -24.91 -11.70
C VAL A 242 -8.60 -25.76 -12.87
N CYS A 243 -7.90 -26.85 -12.56
CA CYS A 243 -7.49 -27.86 -13.53
C CYS A 243 -8.11 -29.21 -13.15
N TYR A 244 -9.01 -29.70 -14.01
CA TYR A 244 -9.63 -31.02 -13.89
C TYR A 244 -8.83 -32.04 -14.68
N LEU A 245 -8.60 -33.22 -14.08
CA LEU A 245 -7.93 -34.36 -14.70
C LEU A 245 -6.52 -34.06 -15.27
N GLY A 246 -5.93 -32.91 -14.93
CA GLY A 246 -4.61 -32.49 -15.40
C GLY A 246 -4.56 -31.85 -16.79
N PHE A 247 -5.71 -31.65 -17.48
CA PHE A 247 -5.71 -31.07 -18.83
C PHE A 247 -6.97 -30.27 -19.21
N ILE A 248 -8.02 -30.25 -18.38
CA ILE A 248 -9.25 -29.49 -18.65
C ILE A 248 -9.28 -28.28 -17.72
N GLY A 249 -9.28 -27.08 -18.30
CA GLY A 249 -9.27 -25.82 -17.56
C GLY A 249 -7.92 -25.12 -17.61
N GLU A 250 -7.67 -24.26 -16.62
CA GLU A 250 -6.42 -23.50 -16.52
C GLU A 250 -5.40 -24.32 -15.72
N CYS A 251 -4.74 -25.21 -16.45
CA CYS A 251 -3.63 -26.03 -16.00
C CYS A 251 -2.33 -25.26 -16.28
N GLU A 252 -1.58 -24.93 -15.21
CA GLU A 252 -0.25 -24.27 -15.17
C GLU A 252 0.17 -23.41 -16.39
#